data_AF-A0A9W7AQN6-F1
#
_entry.id   AF-A0A9W7AQN6-F1
#
_cell.length_a   1.000
_cell.length_b   1.000
_cell.length_c   1.000
_cell.angle_alpha   90.00
_cell.angle_beta   90.00
_cell.angle_gamma   90.00
#
_symmetry.space_group_name_H-M   'P 1'
#
loop_
_entity.id
_entity.type
_entity.pdbx_description
1 polymer ?
#
loop_
_entity_poly.entity_id
_entity_poly.type
_entity_poly.pdbx_seq_one_letter_code
_entity_poly.pdbx_strand_id
1 'polypeptide(L)'
;MKAGSLSLLLMALLHLPSATATGGTFQHVLDAMQQNASGSNFPLSKIRAMSSCMSSVSRESATNFNLIDAMDLLFEGFVEWGVNNGTDGVEHPQPCNDGSDLWDQPQNYQERFLSPMAKDETLLPGATEVLITQPCNYNSNVAYFSSMLAMCDPDQGKDIWSMSTSTRSLLAASFGSLGSGSAFFHGSGTQLGCRLDNAPIAHIALTSYQQAVSSLAPDEVVANVQPIEKMVNGSKNGTELINEFVNIFAEHNIFEWDQKVLDLNNFFQDDYKLTFAGIVVLNARMELPTRVGDLLLKFLCEAFGFDDYMTDFLLSDFDLRLQQLLKLKPELSQGDKRELLKRGLGVLLKIGYAMAWQEELFVGPWLPSSGANKIGAWLMPFVNALADKMTTYRHSLTVKTGLHVYPDCERCRSQEPHSKWHEESAVGLTDLVYLTDDIDALLRGGTLVDGTLVDGVQDGVNEEVFVGMVESFLAGPEADCMRKGFAKGGLECVADLWGISSTLVDSVAFCEAEGGDMDCLVASINEGGSLLVNKCRKDEFDAANFLSCANSVVGGKASLFAILEFLVLQ
;
A
#
# COMPACT_ATOMS: atom_id res chain seq x y z
N MET A 1 35.75 -8.28 55.51
CA MET A 1 35.27 -8.32 54.11
C MET A 1 33.77 -8.11 54.15
N LYS A 2 33.25 -7.03 53.56
CA LYS A 2 31.87 -6.56 53.75
C LYS A 2 30.93 -7.22 52.74
N ALA A 3 29.82 -7.75 53.24
CA ALA A 3 28.75 -8.46 52.52
C ALA A 3 27.86 -7.56 51.63
N GLY A 4 28.39 -6.46 51.08
CA GLY A 4 27.60 -5.48 50.32
C GLY A 4 27.64 -5.64 48.80
N SER A 5 28.52 -6.48 48.27
CA SER A 5 28.79 -6.56 46.82
C SER A 5 28.11 -7.72 46.12
N LEU A 6 27.50 -8.66 46.85
CA LEU A 6 26.92 -9.89 46.28
C LEU A 6 25.45 -9.72 45.86
N SER A 7 24.68 -8.82 46.49
CA SER A 7 23.27 -8.58 46.14
C SER A 7 23.08 -7.82 44.82
N LEU A 8 23.98 -6.92 44.46
CA LEU A 8 23.92 -6.20 43.18
C LEU A 8 24.28 -7.11 42.00
N LEU A 9 25.18 -8.08 42.20
CA LEU A 9 25.52 -9.07 41.17
C LEU A 9 24.41 -10.12 41.00
N LEU A 10 23.70 -10.50 42.09
CA LEU A 10 22.57 -11.44 42.01
C LEU A 10 21.32 -10.81 41.37
N MET A 11 21.05 -9.52 41.57
CA MET A 11 19.95 -8.84 40.88
C MET A 11 20.25 -8.62 39.38
N ALA A 12 21.50 -8.37 39.01
CA ALA A 12 21.90 -8.29 37.60
C ALA A 12 21.87 -9.66 36.88
N LEU A 13 22.04 -10.77 37.61
CA LEU A 13 21.96 -12.14 37.07
C LEU A 13 20.54 -12.71 37.03
N LEU A 14 19.57 -12.10 37.73
CA LEU A 14 18.15 -12.50 37.71
C LEU A 14 17.32 -11.80 36.61
N HIS A 15 17.93 -10.92 35.82
CA HIS A 15 17.33 -10.27 34.65
C HIS A 15 18.16 -10.47 33.37
N LEU A 16 18.94 -11.55 33.30
CA LEU A 16 19.40 -12.02 31.99
C LEU A 16 18.23 -12.78 31.37
N PRO A 17 17.53 -12.22 30.35
CA PRO A 17 16.57 -13.00 29.61
C PRO A 17 17.33 -14.21 29.05
N SER A 18 16.85 -15.40 29.38
CA SER A 18 17.35 -16.63 28.82
C SER A 18 17.24 -16.53 27.30
N ALA A 19 18.37 -16.31 26.63
CA ALA A 19 18.50 -16.31 25.17
C ALA A 19 18.37 -17.73 24.58
N THR A 20 17.33 -18.44 25.01
CA THR A 20 16.86 -19.68 24.41
C THR A 20 15.61 -19.35 23.61
N ALA A 21 15.81 -19.24 22.30
CA ALA A 21 14.80 -19.02 21.29
C ALA A 21 13.54 -19.89 21.45
N THR A 22 12.42 -19.26 21.77
CA THR A 22 11.05 -19.70 21.46
C THR A 22 10.22 -18.42 21.32
N GLY A 23 9.55 -18.23 20.17
CA GLY A 23 9.05 -16.95 19.64
C GLY A 23 8.43 -15.97 20.62
N GLY A 24 8.74 -14.68 20.43
CA GLY A 24 8.00 -13.58 21.06
C GLY A 24 6.55 -13.54 20.60
N THR A 25 5.74 -12.70 21.23
CA THR A 25 4.31 -12.55 20.97
C THR A 25 4.00 -12.26 19.49
N PHE A 26 4.86 -11.54 18.78
CA PHE A 26 4.81 -11.32 17.34
C PHE A 26 4.73 -12.62 16.53
N GLN A 27 5.60 -13.59 16.83
CA GLN A 27 5.57 -14.88 16.14
C GLN A 27 4.25 -15.61 16.44
N HIS A 28 3.82 -15.62 17.70
CA HIS A 28 2.60 -16.32 18.09
C HIS A 28 1.35 -15.73 17.43
N VAL A 29 1.28 -14.40 17.25
CA VAL A 29 0.20 -13.76 16.51
C VAL A 29 0.21 -14.15 15.03
N LEU A 30 1.37 -14.16 14.36
CA LEU A 30 1.45 -14.59 12.96
C LEU A 30 1.05 -16.07 12.79
N ASP A 31 1.48 -16.93 13.72
CA ASP A 31 1.05 -18.32 13.78
C ASP A 31 -0.48 -18.41 13.99
N ALA A 32 -1.06 -17.56 14.84
CA ALA A 32 -2.50 -17.52 15.11
C ALA A 32 -3.30 -17.09 13.87
N MET A 33 -2.85 -16.04 13.17
CA MET A 33 -3.38 -15.61 11.87
C MET A 33 -3.38 -16.78 10.86
N GLN A 34 -2.25 -17.47 10.71
CA GLN A 34 -2.13 -18.60 9.78
C GLN A 34 -2.97 -19.80 10.18
N GLN A 35 -3.06 -20.12 11.47
CA GLN A 35 -3.88 -21.22 11.96
C GLN A 35 -5.37 -20.92 11.78
N ASN A 36 -5.79 -19.66 11.94
CA ASN A 36 -7.13 -19.23 11.65
C ASN A 36 -7.50 -19.41 10.18
N ALA A 37 -6.64 -18.91 9.31
CA ALA A 37 -6.74 -19.00 7.85
C ALA A 37 -6.73 -20.44 7.31
N SER A 38 -5.74 -21.23 7.70
CA SER A 38 -5.39 -22.49 7.01
C SER A 38 -5.22 -23.70 7.94
N GLY A 39 -5.11 -23.47 9.25
CA GLY A 39 -4.80 -24.51 10.23
C GLY A 39 -3.31 -24.89 10.34
N SER A 40 -2.42 -24.24 9.59
CA SER A 40 -0.96 -24.41 9.73
C SER A 40 -0.31 -23.27 10.51
N ASN A 41 0.94 -23.46 10.93
CA ASN A 41 1.77 -22.37 11.45
C ASN A 41 2.29 -21.49 10.32
N PHE A 42 2.62 -20.24 10.65
CA PHE A 42 3.21 -19.31 9.72
C PHE A 42 4.63 -19.78 9.34
N PRO A 43 5.08 -19.58 8.09
CA PRO A 43 6.39 -20.07 7.67
C PRO A 43 7.53 -19.52 8.52
N LEU A 44 8.22 -20.40 9.26
CA LEU A 44 9.30 -20.02 10.17
C LEU A 44 10.45 -19.28 9.48
N SER A 45 10.69 -19.54 8.19
CA SER A 45 11.66 -18.80 7.38
C SER A 45 11.27 -17.32 7.22
N LYS A 46 9.97 -17.02 7.01
CA LYS A 46 9.46 -15.65 6.92
C LYS A 46 9.56 -14.95 8.27
N ILE A 47 9.17 -15.60 9.37
CA ILE A 47 9.35 -15.07 10.73
C ILE A 47 10.81 -14.71 10.99
N ARG A 48 11.76 -15.61 10.68
CA ARG A 48 13.20 -15.34 10.87
C ARG A 48 13.68 -14.16 10.03
N ALA A 49 13.21 -14.01 8.80
CA ALA A 49 13.54 -12.86 7.97
C ALA A 49 13.01 -11.57 8.60
N MET A 50 11.75 -11.55 9.05
CA MET A 50 11.13 -10.40 9.72
C MET A 50 11.88 -10.03 11.00
N SER A 51 12.13 -10.99 11.89
CA SER A 51 12.88 -10.77 13.13
C SER A 51 14.32 -10.31 12.87
N SER A 52 14.97 -10.84 11.83
CA SER A 52 16.33 -10.41 11.44
C SER A 52 16.32 -8.95 10.96
N CYS A 53 15.34 -8.56 10.14
CA CYS A 53 15.13 -7.19 9.71
C CYS A 53 14.83 -6.25 10.89
N MET A 54 13.90 -6.60 11.78
CA MET A 54 13.63 -5.79 12.98
C MET A 54 14.86 -5.64 13.88
N SER A 55 15.67 -6.69 13.98
CA SER A 55 16.93 -6.65 14.72
C SER A 55 17.99 -5.77 14.06
N SER A 56 18.06 -5.72 12.71
CA SER A 56 18.97 -4.81 12.02
C SER A 56 18.51 -3.37 12.16
N VAL A 57 17.20 -3.12 11.99
CA VAL A 57 16.57 -1.82 12.23
C VAL A 57 16.98 -1.27 13.59
N SER A 58 16.80 -2.05 14.65
CA SER A 58 17.12 -1.65 16.04
C SER A 58 18.60 -1.34 16.28
N ARG A 59 19.52 -1.86 15.45
CA ARG A 59 20.96 -1.57 15.56
C ARG A 59 21.38 -0.35 14.74
N GLU A 60 20.69 -0.11 13.63
CA GLU A 60 21.08 0.85 12.61
C GLU A 60 20.32 2.16 12.71
N SER A 61 19.12 2.13 13.27
CA SER A 61 18.37 3.32 13.61
C SER A 61 19.14 4.08 14.70
N ALA A 62 19.23 5.40 14.59
CA ALA A 62 19.79 6.26 15.65
C ALA A 62 18.91 6.29 16.92
N THR A 63 18.07 5.28 17.09
CA THR A 63 16.91 5.26 17.97
C THR A 63 17.20 4.23 19.06
N ASN A 64 16.81 4.54 20.30
CA ASN A 64 17.10 3.69 21.45
C ASN A 64 16.05 2.57 21.64
N PHE A 65 15.28 2.22 20.60
CA PHE A 65 14.19 1.25 20.72
C PHE A 65 14.53 -0.07 20.01
N ASN A 66 14.05 -1.17 20.59
CA ASN A 66 14.12 -2.48 19.97
C ASN A 66 12.79 -2.76 19.25
N LEU A 67 12.81 -2.79 17.92
CA LEU A 67 11.60 -2.91 17.11
C LEU A 67 10.88 -4.24 17.34
N ILE A 68 11.59 -5.35 17.55
CA ILE A 68 10.92 -6.63 17.81
C ILE A 68 10.20 -6.59 19.17
N ASP A 69 10.82 -6.02 20.20
CA ASP A 69 10.21 -5.88 21.52
C ASP A 69 8.97 -4.97 21.45
N ALA A 70 9.02 -3.90 20.65
CA ALA A 70 7.88 -3.01 20.48
C ALA A 70 6.71 -3.66 19.72
N MET A 71 6.99 -4.51 18.73
CA MET A 71 5.95 -5.29 18.05
C MET A 71 5.36 -6.36 18.96
N ASP A 72 6.19 -7.00 19.81
CA ASP A 72 5.71 -7.91 20.85
C ASP A 72 4.78 -7.18 21.82
N LEU A 73 5.19 -6.02 22.34
CA LEU A 73 4.39 -5.20 23.26
C LEU A 73 3.09 -4.70 22.61
N LEU A 74 3.11 -4.31 21.33
CA LEU A 74 1.92 -3.92 20.59
C LEU A 74 0.89 -5.06 20.58
N PHE A 75 1.31 -6.27 20.21
CA PHE A 75 0.44 -7.42 20.15
C PHE A 75 0.00 -7.95 21.53
N GLU A 76 0.87 -7.87 22.54
CA GLU A 76 0.50 -8.14 23.93
C GLU A 76 -0.57 -7.16 24.41
N GLY A 77 -0.38 -5.87 24.16
CA GLY A 77 -1.37 -4.85 24.45
C GLY A 77 -2.68 -5.09 23.68
N PHE A 78 -2.64 -5.54 22.43
CA PHE A 78 -3.86 -5.89 21.70
C PHE A 78 -4.62 -7.04 22.39
N VAL A 79 -3.93 -8.09 22.83
CA VAL A 79 -4.57 -9.19 23.56
C VAL A 79 -5.12 -8.70 24.90
N GLU A 80 -4.32 -7.96 25.67
CA GLU A 80 -4.74 -7.38 26.96
C GLU A 80 -5.99 -6.49 26.79
N TRP A 81 -5.98 -5.61 25.79
CA TRP A 81 -7.11 -4.76 25.45
C TRP A 81 -8.36 -5.59 25.14
N GLY A 82 -8.22 -6.61 24.28
CA GLY A 82 -9.34 -7.45 23.86
C GLY A 82 -9.95 -8.26 25.00
N VAL A 83 -9.13 -8.85 25.87
CA VAL A 83 -9.59 -9.62 27.05
C VAL A 83 -10.33 -8.73 28.05
N ASN A 84 -9.90 -7.47 28.21
CA ASN A 84 -10.53 -6.53 29.14
C ASN A 84 -11.76 -5.83 28.55
N ASN A 85 -12.22 -6.20 27.36
CA ASN A 85 -13.29 -5.52 26.60
C ASN A 85 -13.00 -4.03 26.34
N GLY A 86 -11.72 -3.70 26.16
CA GLY A 86 -11.26 -2.34 25.90
C GLY A 86 -11.36 -1.40 27.09
N THR A 87 -11.58 -0.12 26.81
CA THR A 87 -11.60 0.98 27.78
C THR A 87 -13.05 1.35 28.09
N ASP A 88 -13.48 1.20 29.35
CA ASP A 88 -14.83 1.53 29.80
C ASP A 88 -15.30 2.91 29.31
N GLY A 89 -16.32 2.94 28.45
CA GLY A 89 -17.02 4.16 28.03
C GLY A 89 -16.51 4.87 26.75
N VAL A 90 -15.53 4.32 26.04
CA VAL A 90 -14.95 4.97 24.83
C VAL A 90 -15.21 4.19 23.53
N GLU A 91 -15.52 2.89 23.58
CA GLU A 91 -15.30 2.01 22.42
C GLU A 91 -16.54 1.19 22.05
N HIS A 92 -17.62 1.85 21.61
CA HIS A 92 -18.40 1.22 20.56
C HIS A 92 -17.56 1.23 19.27
N PRO A 93 -17.71 0.24 18.38
CA PRO A 93 -17.05 0.25 17.07
C PRO A 93 -17.48 1.52 16.34
N GLN A 94 -16.69 2.57 16.49
CA GLN A 94 -16.93 3.82 15.81
C GLN A 94 -16.01 3.83 14.60
N PRO A 95 -16.54 4.13 13.40
CA PRO A 95 -15.73 4.31 12.21
C PRO A 95 -14.59 5.29 12.45
N CYS A 96 -13.47 5.11 11.73
CA CYS A 96 -12.36 6.08 11.70
C CYS A 96 -12.80 7.54 11.49
N ASN A 97 -14.01 7.75 10.92
CA ASN A 97 -14.60 9.04 10.68
C ASN A 97 -15.77 9.33 11.63
N ASP A 98 -15.90 10.61 11.96
CA ASP A 98 -16.81 11.33 12.88
C ASP A 98 -18.35 11.11 12.77
N GLY A 99 -18.81 10.02 12.15
CA GLY A 99 -20.24 9.67 12.12
C GLY A 99 -20.75 9.05 10.83
N SER A 100 -19.88 8.51 9.97
CA SER A 100 -20.35 7.81 8.77
C SER A 100 -20.87 6.41 9.10
N ASP A 101 -22.19 6.21 9.05
CA ASP A 101 -22.94 4.94 9.26
C ASP A 101 -22.46 3.72 8.41
N LEU A 102 -21.43 3.85 7.57
CA LEU A 102 -20.94 2.79 6.69
C LEU A 102 -20.41 1.57 7.46
N TRP A 103 -19.85 1.79 8.64
CA TRP A 103 -19.32 0.71 9.50
C TRP A 103 -20.38 0.11 10.44
N ASP A 104 -21.48 0.82 10.67
CA ASP A 104 -22.65 0.32 11.41
C ASP A 104 -23.51 -0.66 10.59
N GLN A 105 -23.11 -0.94 9.34
CA GLN A 105 -23.75 -1.92 8.46
C GLN A 105 -22.80 -3.10 8.15
N PRO A 106 -22.37 -3.90 9.16
CA PRO A 106 -21.54 -5.10 8.95
C PRO A 106 -22.20 -6.15 8.04
N GLN A 107 -23.48 -5.97 7.66
CA GLN A 107 -24.18 -6.84 6.71
C GLN A 107 -23.75 -6.65 5.25
N ASN A 108 -23.17 -5.49 4.90
CA ASN A 108 -22.79 -5.16 3.52
C ASN A 108 -21.43 -5.74 3.12
N TYR A 109 -20.56 -5.99 4.09
CA TYR A 109 -19.26 -6.64 3.85
C TYR A 109 -19.34 -8.13 4.19
N GLN A 110 -18.70 -8.97 3.37
CA GLN A 110 -18.86 -10.42 3.44
C GLN A 110 -18.11 -11.09 4.60
N GLU A 111 -17.47 -10.32 5.47
CA GLU A 111 -16.80 -10.80 6.68
C GLU A 111 -17.82 -11.08 7.79
N ARG A 112 -18.63 -12.12 7.60
CA ARG A 112 -19.81 -12.39 8.44
C ARG A 112 -19.52 -13.18 9.70
N PHE A 113 -18.27 -13.52 9.97
CA PHE A 113 -17.92 -14.44 11.06
C PHE A 113 -16.78 -13.88 11.88
N LEU A 114 -17.12 -13.36 13.05
CA LEU A 114 -16.16 -13.16 14.13
C LEU A 114 -15.40 -14.47 14.34
N SER A 115 -14.07 -14.39 14.41
CA SER A 115 -13.22 -15.53 14.73
C SER A 115 -12.38 -15.20 15.94
N PRO A 116 -12.12 -16.15 16.84
CA PRO A 116 -11.14 -15.91 17.91
C PRO A 116 -9.77 -15.60 17.29
N MET A 117 -8.96 -14.73 17.90
CA MET A 117 -7.62 -14.38 17.41
C MET A 117 -6.73 -15.62 17.31
N ALA A 118 -6.84 -16.54 18.26
CA ALA A 118 -6.20 -17.85 18.21
C ALA A 118 -7.20 -18.99 18.41
N LYS A 119 -6.94 -20.15 17.79
CA LYS A 119 -7.72 -21.39 18.03
C LYS A 119 -7.22 -22.17 19.26
N ASP A 120 -6.02 -21.88 19.72
CA ASP A 120 -5.32 -22.60 20.78
C ASP A 120 -4.73 -21.63 21.80
N GLU A 121 -5.19 -21.73 23.05
CA GLU A 121 -4.75 -20.90 24.18
C GLU A 121 -3.27 -21.09 24.51
N THR A 122 -2.68 -22.23 24.10
CA THR A 122 -1.25 -22.50 24.29
C THR A 122 -0.36 -21.70 23.34
N LEU A 123 -0.92 -21.17 22.25
CA LEU A 123 -0.18 -20.35 21.30
C LEU A 123 0.00 -18.92 21.82
N LEU A 124 -1.08 -18.33 22.33
CA LEU A 124 -1.09 -16.96 22.86
C LEU A 124 -2.14 -16.84 23.97
N PRO A 125 -1.73 -16.80 25.25
CA PRO A 125 -2.66 -16.71 26.37
C PRO A 125 -3.60 -15.48 26.26
N GLY A 126 -4.90 -15.68 26.44
CA GLY A 126 -5.96 -14.69 26.29
C GLY A 126 -6.49 -14.54 24.86
N ALA A 127 -5.75 -14.97 23.84
CA ALA A 127 -6.13 -14.73 22.44
C ALA A 127 -7.33 -15.57 21.97
N THR A 128 -7.72 -16.62 22.68
CA THR A 128 -8.97 -17.34 22.37
C THR A 128 -10.22 -16.55 22.78
N GLU A 129 -10.08 -15.58 23.68
CA GLU A 129 -11.15 -14.70 24.16
C GLU A 129 -11.31 -13.44 23.29
N VAL A 130 -10.28 -13.06 22.55
CA VAL A 130 -10.29 -11.90 21.64
C VAL A 130 -10.98 -12.27 20.32
N LEU A 131 -12.07 -11.60 20.00
CA LEU A 131 -12.79 -11.80 18.73
C LEU A 131 -12.29 -10.82 17.67
N ILE A 132 -11.80 -11.35 16.56
CA ILE A 132 -11.40 -10.60 15.36
C ILE A 132 -12.66 -10.20 14.59
N THR A 133 -12.85 -8.89 14.41
CA THR A 133 -14.02 -8.33 13.73
C THR A 133 -13.99 -8.52 12.22
N GLN A 134 -12.80 -8.42 11.62
CA GLN A 134 -12.60 -8.49 10.17
C GLN A 134 -11.47 -9.45 9.80
N PRO A 135 -11.70 -10.78 9.77
CA PRO A 135 -10.61 -11.77 9.67
C PRO A 135 -9.77 -11.71 8.40
N CYS A 136 -10.35 -11.32 7.25
CA CYS A 136 -9.58 -11.18 6.02
C CYS A 136 -8.74 -9.91 6.05
N ASN A 137 -9.32 -8.79 6.47
CA ASN A 137 -8.58 -7.53 6.61
C ASN A 137 -7.48 -7.64 7.67
N TYR A 138 -7.77 -8.31 8.79
CA TYR A 138 -6.80 -8.63 9.84
C TYR A 138 -5.59 -9.40 9.29
N ASN A 139 -5.83 -10.46 8.52
CA ASN A 139 -4.74 -11.29 7.96
C ASN A 139 -3.99 -10.58 6.84
N SER A 140 -4.65 -9.80 5.99
CA SER A 140 -4.02 -9.17 4.82
C SER A 140 -2.99 -8.10 5.17
N ASN A 141 -3.02 -7.60 6.40
CA ASN A 141 -2.00 -6.71 6.95
C ASN A 141 -0.60 -7.32 7.03
N VAL A 142 -0.47 -8.65 6.92
CA VAL A 142 0.84 -9.31 6.77
C VAL A 142 1.57 -8.84 5.50
N ALA A 143 0.86 -8.33 4.49
CA ALA A 143 1.45 -7.76 3.28
C ALA A 143 2.47 -6.66 3.60
N TYR A 144 2.19 -5.78 4.57
CA TYR A 144 3.10 -4.69 4.95
C TYR A 144 4.43 -5.17 5.55
N PHE A 145 4.49 -6.37 6.14
CA PHE A 145 5.77 -6.94 6.57
C PHE A 145 6.66 -7.33 5.38
N SER A 146 6.08 -7.60 4.20
CA SER A 146 6.87 -7.79 2.98
C SER A 146 7.51 -6.47 2.53
N SER A 147 6.79 -5.35 2.66
CA SER A 147 7.33 -4.00 2.43
C SER A 147 8.43 -3.65 3.43
N MET A 148 8.27 -4.02 4.70
CA MET A 148 9.33 -3.91 5.71
C MET A 148 10.58 -4.69 5.29
N LEU A 149 10.45 -5.95 4.84
CA LEU A 149 11.58 -6.75 4.37
C LEU A 149 12.30 -6.11 3.19
N ALA A 150 11.55 -5.52 2.26
CA ALA A 150 12.09 -4.77 1.12
C ALA A 150 12.93 -3.53 1.50
N MET A 151 12.78 -3.00 2.73
CA MET A 151 13.64 -1.92 3.26
C MET A 151 14.95 -2.45 3.85
N CYS A 152 14.95 -3.69 4.35
CA CYS A 152 16.08 -4.32 5.02
C CYS A 152 16.99 -5.11 4.09
N ASP A 153 16.41 -5.73 3.05
CA ASP A 153 17.11 -6.66 2.18
C ASP A 153 17.33 -6.06 0.78
N PRO A 154 18.58 -5.73 0.40
CA PRO A 154 18.87 -5.23 -0.94
C PRO A 154 18.50 -6.24 -2.04
N ASP A 155 18.48 -7.55 -1.76
CA ASP A 155 18.09 -8.58 -2.73
C ASP A 155 16.56 -8.64 -2.94
N GLN A 156 15.78 -8.11 -2.00
CA GLN A 156 14.31 -8.04 -2.10
C GLN A 156 13.78 -6.65 -2.47
N GLY A 157 14.68 -5.68 -2.64
CA GLY A 157 14.32 -4.29 -2.90
C GLY A 157 15.25 -3.61 -3.89
N LYS A 158 15.51 -2.31 -3.67
CA LYS A 158 16.36 -1.51 -4.53
C LYS A 158 17.84 -1.88 -4.31
N ASP A 159 18.58 -2.13 -5.39
CA ASP A 159 20.00 -2.51 -5.32
C ASP A 159 20.89 -1.36 -4.82
N ILE A 160 20.53 -0.11 -5.16
CA ILE A 160 21.30 1.09 -4.84
C ILE A 160 20.36 2.12 -4.22
N TRP A 161 20.63 2.42 -2.95
CA TRP A 161 19.91 3.42 -2.18
C TRP A 161 20.73 4.71 -2.11
N SER A 162 20.10 5.85 -2.38
CA SER A 162 20.71 7.16 -2.06
C SER A 162 20.47 7.56 -0.61
N MET A 163 19.37 7.07 -0.01
CA MET A 163 19.05 7.31 1.38
C MET A 163 19.97 6.56 2.35
N SER A 164 20.07 7.11 3.56
CA SER A 164 20.88 6.51 4.61
C SER A 164 20.28 5.20 5.12
N THR A 165 21.12 4.30 5.65
CA THR A 165 20.64 3.11 6.36
C THR A 165 19.71 3.46 7.52
N SER A 166 19.97 4.56 8.23
CA SER A 166 19.05 5.01 9.29
C SER A 166 17.67 5.34 8.74
N THR A 167 17.57 6.04 7.60
CA THR A 167 16.28 6.35 6.95
C THR A 167 15.53 5.08 6.56
N ARG A 168 16.24 4.11 5.95
CA ARG A 168 15.65 2.80 5.59
C ARG A 168 15.13 2.06 6.80
N SER A 169 15.89 2.06 7.89
CA SER A 169 15.51 1.41 9.14
C SER A 169 14.24 2.03 9.76
N LEU A 170 14.07 3.35 9.64
CA LEU A 170 12.85 4.04 10.09
C LEU A 170 11.64 3.71 9.22
N LEU A 171 11.83 3.64 7.90
CA LEU A 171 10.78 3.21 6.97
C LEU A 171 10.38 1.75 7.21
N ALA A 172 11.35 0.86 7.46
CA ALA A 172 11.09 -0.51 7.88
C ALA A 172 10.27 -0.56 9.17
N ALA A 173 10.65 0.22 10.19
CA ALA A 173 9.88 0.34 11.43
C ALA A 173 8.45 0.84 11.19
N SER A 174 8.27 1.78 10.26
CA SER A 174 6.95 2.30 9.91
C SER A 174 6.09 1.27 9.19
N PHE A 175 6.65 0.50 8.25
CA PHE A 175 5.91 -0.61 7.62
C PHE A 175 5.54 -1.73 8.60
N GLY A 176 6.46 -2.10 9.50
CA GLY A 176 6.16 -3.07 10.56
C GLY A 176 5.06 -2.57 11.50
N SER A 177 5.12 -1.29 11.87
CA SER A 177 4.09 -0.62 12.67
C SER A 177 2.75 -0.54 11.94
N LEU A 178 2.75 -0.29 10.63
CA LEU A 178 1.54 -0.29 9.80
C LEU A 178 0.88 -1.67 9.79
N GLY A 179 1.65 -2.72 9.51
CA GLY A 179 1.12 -4.09 9.52
C GLY A 179 0.49 -4.48 10.86
N SER A 180 1.17 -4.17 11.97
CA SER A 180 0.66 -4.49 13.32
C SER A 180 -0.50 -3.59 13.75
N GLY A 181 -0.42 -2.28 13.50
CA GLY A 181 -1.45 -1.30 13.86
C GLY A 181 -2.73 -1.47 13.06
N SER A 182 -2.60 -1.78 11.76
CA SER A 182 -3.75 -2.10 10.91
C SER A 182 -4.38 -3.44 11.27
N ALA A 183 -3.57 -4.45 11.62
CA ALA A 183 -4.09 -5.69 12.19
C ALA A 183 -4.83 -5.42 13.52
N PHE A 184 -4.36 -4.50 14.36
CA PHE A 184 -5.12 -4.06 15.53
C PHE A 184 -6.47 -3.47 15.09
N PHE A 185 -6.48 -2.51 14.17
CA PHE A 185 -7.71 -1.86 13.69
C PHE A 185 -8.76 -2.85 13.19
N HIS A 186 -8.39 -3.69 12.24
CA HIS A 186 -9.29 -4.68 11.65
C HIS A 186 -9.59 -5.86 12.59
N GLY A 187 -8.75 -6.06 13.60
CA GLY A 187 -9.01 -7.03 14.65
C GLY A 187 -10.01 -6.54 15.68
N SER A 188 -9.89 -5.29 16.13
CA SER A 188 -10.66 -4.71 17.23
C SER A 188 -11.89 -3.91 16.79
N GLY A 189 -11.83 -3.30 15.60
CA GLY A 189 -12.82 -2.32 15.12
C GLY A 189 -12.87 -1.03 15.93
N THR A 190 -11.77 -0.61 16.58
CA THR A 190 -11.77 0.54 17.52
C THR A 190 -11.04 1.78 17.02
N GLN A 191 -11.32 2.92 17.67
CA GLN A 191 -10.66 4.20 17.41
C GLN A 191 -9.15 4.15 17.67
N LEU A 192 -8.73 3.50 18.76
CA LEU A 192 -7.32 3.26 19.02
C LEU A 192 -6.69 2.51 17.84
N GLY A 193 -7.30 1.41 17.41
CA GLY A 193 -6.86 0.64 16.25
C GLY A 193 -6.74 1.52 15.00
N CYS A 194 -7.77 2.32 14.70
CA CYS A 194 -7.75 3.25 13.56
C CYS A 194 -6.58 4.24 13.60
N ARG A 195 -6.25 4.78 14.78
CA ARG A 195 -5.11 5.70 14.94
C ARG A 195 -3.77 4.97 14.78
N LEU A 196 -3.69 3.73 15.24
CA LEU A 196 -2.52 2.85 15.07
C LEU A 196 -2.32 2.43 13.60
N ASP A 197 -3.40 2.32 12.82
CA ASP A 197 -3.37 2.06 11.38
C ASP A 197 -2.90 3.28 10.58
N ASN A 198 -3.49 4.45 10.85
CA ASN A 198 -3.21 5.67 10.06
C ASN A 198 -1.87 6.34 10.38
N ALA A 199 -1.41 6.32 11.63
CA ALA A 199 -0.19 7.04 12.02
C ALA A 199 1.07 6.55 11.26
N PRO A 200 1.32 5.23 11.13
CA PRO A 200 2.43 4.72 10.32
C PRO A 200 2.36 5.10 8.83
N ILE A 201 1.15 5.22 8.24
CA ILE A 201 0.99 5.70 6.85
C ILE A 201 1.54 7.12 6.72
N ALA A 202 1.19 8.00 7.66
CA ALA A 202 1.71 9.36 7.72
C ALA A 202 3.24 9.38 7.87
N HIS A 203 3.80 8.50 8.72
CA HIS A 203 5.25 8.39 8.91
C HIS A 203 5.97 7.91 7.64
N ILE A 204 5.43 6.92 6.92
CA ILE A 204 5.99 6.45 5.65
C ILE A 204 6.02 7.60 4.65
N ALA A 205 4.89 8.30 4.46
CA ALA A 205 4.80 9.40 3.52
C ALA A 205 5.76 10.54 3.87
N LEU A 206 5.76 10.99 5.13
CA LEU A 206 6.59 12.13 5.56
C LEU A 206 8.08 11.79 5.52
N THR A 207 8.48 10.62 6.00
CA THR A 207 9.90 10.21 6.00
C THR A 207 10.43 10.09 4.57
N SER A 208 9.64 9.48 3.67
CA SER A 208 9.97 9.36 2.24
C SER A 208 10.10 10.73 1.59
N TYR A 209 9.13 11.61 1.82
CA TYR A 209 9.13 12.97 1.30
C TYR A 209 10.33 13.78 1.82
N GLN A 210 10.57 13.78 3.14
CA GLN A 210 11.68 14.49 3.76
C GLN A 210 13.03 14.01 3.22
N GLN A 211 13.16 12.71 2.98
CA GLN A 211 14.33 12.16 2.32
C GLN A 211 14.48 12.70 0.88
N ALA A 212 13.40 12.72 0.09
CA ALA A 212 13.38 13.24 -1.28
C ALA A 212 13.91 14.68 -1.35
N VAL A 213 13.46 15.54 -0.43
CA VAL A 213 13.82 16.98 -0.43
C VAL A 213 15.03 17.32 0.43
N SER A 214 15.66 16.34 1.08
CA SER A 214 16.75 16.56 2.05
C SER A 214 17.99 17.24 1.45
N SER A 215 18.14 17.21 0.13
CA SER A 215 19.23 17.89 -0.57
C SER A 215 18.89 19.32 -1.01
N LEU A 216 17.63 19.76 -0.91
CA LEU A 216 17.23 21.13 -1.20
C LEU A 216 17.74 22.10 -0.14
N ALA A 217 17.76 23.41 -0.45
CA ALA A 217 18.07 24.40 0.57
C ALA A 217 17.00 24.38 1.68
N PRO A 218 17.34 24.64 2.95
CA PRO A 218 16.38 24.58 4.05
C PRO A 218 15.21 25.56 3.83
N ASP A 219 14.00 25.01 3.75
CA ASP A 219 12.73 25.74 3.81
C ASP A 219 11.75 24.86 4.60
N GLU A 220 11.19 25.40 5.70
CA GLU A 220 10.35 24.62 6.62
C GLU A 220 9.02 24.19 6.02
N VAL A 221 8.43 25.00 5.14
CA VAL A 221 7.18 24.69 4.45
C VAL A 221 7.42 23.55 3.46
N VAL A 222 8.50 23.64 2.69
CA VAL A 222 8.86 22.57 1.76
C VAL A 222 9.27 21.32 2.51
N ALA A 223 10.03 21.39 3.60
CA ALA A 223 10.49 20.19 4.31
C ALA A 223 9.36 19.41 5.01
N ASN A 224 8.27 20.07 5.41
CA ASN A 224 7.20 19.43 6.18
C ASN A 224 5.87 19.31 5.43
N VAL A 225 5.75 19.93 4.24
CA VAL A 225 4.49 20.01 3.47
C VAL A 225 3.34 20.52 4.34
N GLN A 226 3.61 21.51 5.19
CA GLN A 226 2.64 22.06 6.12
C GLN A 226 2.66 23.60 6.10
N PRO A 227 1.49 24.25 6.27
CA PRO A 227 1.41 25.69 6.50
C PRO A 227 2.18 26.09 7.75
N ILE A 228 2.87 27.24 7.71
CA ILE A 228 3.69 27.72 8.84
C ILE A 228 2.87 27.95 10.11
N GLU A 229 1.58 28.25 9.97
CA GLU A 229 0.67 28.47 11.08
C GLU A 229 0.31 27.18 11.82
N LYS A 230 0.49 26.01 11.18
CA LYS A 230 0.32 24.70 11.82
C LYS A 230 1.59 24.23 12.55
N MET A 231 2.75 24.86 12.30
CA MET A 231 4.05 24.45 12.88
C MET A 231 4.37 25.09 14.26
N VAL A 232 3.38 25.64 14.97
CA VAL A 232 3.55 26.53 16.14
C VAL A 232 4.29 25.91 17.34
N ASN A 233 4.39 24.58 17.43
CA ASN A 233 5.10 23.87 18.50
C ASN A 233 6.40 23.18 18.04
N GLY A 234 6.93 23.59 16.87
CA GLY A 234 8.03 22.91 16.21
C GLY A 234 7.52 21.72 15.39
N SER A 235 7.96 21.60 14.15
CA SER A 235 7.71 20.42 13.34
C SER A 235 8.63 19.30 13.81
N LYS A 236 8.05 18.13 14.04
CA LYS A 236 8.82 16.90 14.23
C LYS A 236 9.09 16.29 12.87
N ASN A 237 10.30 15.83 12.65
CA ASN A 237 10.61 15.07 11.44
C ASN A 237 10.14 13.62 11.55
N GLY A 238 10.09 12.90 10.43
CA GLY A 238 9.66 11.51 10.38
C GLY A 238 10.40 10.58 11.36
N THR A 239 11.69 10.85 11.63
CA THR A 239 12.48 10.08 12.60
C THR A 239 11.98 10.26 14.02
N GLU A 240 11.73 11.49 14.44
CA GLU A 240 11.26 11.79 15.79
C GLU A 240 9.89 11.15 16.04
N LEU A 241 9.03 11.17 15.02
CA LEU A 241 7.66 10.68 15.12
C LEU A 241 7.57 9.17 15.23
N ILE A 242 8.29 8.43 14.38
CA ILE A 242 8.28 6.97 14.50
C ILE A 242 8.93 6.51 15.81
N ASN A 243 9.93 7.23 16.32
CA ASN A 243 10.52 6.93 17.62
C ASN A 243 9.51 7.09 18.75
N GLU A 244 8.83 8.23 18.77
CA GLU A 244 7.80 8.49 19.77
C GLU A 244 6.65 7.49 19.65
N PHE A 245 6.19 7.20 18.44
CA PHE A 245 5.14 6.22 18.19
C PHE A 245 5.50 4.83 18.73
N VAL A 246 6.68 4.32 18.38
CA VAL A 246 7.12 2.99 18.82
C VAL A 246 7.35 2.94 20.33
N ASN A 247 7.82 4.05 20.92
CA ASN A 247 8.01 4.14 22.38
C ASN A 247 6.70 4.17 23.16
N ILE A 248 5.56 4.52 22.56
CA ILE A 248 4.25 4.47 23.25
C ILE A 248 4.01 3.07 23.83
N PHE A 249 4.34 2.02 23.08
CA PHE A 249 4.11 0.63 23.50
C PHE A 249 4.99 0.20 24.67
N ALA A 250 6.19 0.78 24.79
CA ALA A 250 7.15 0.47 25.85
C ALA A 250 6.98 1.33 27.10
N GLU A 251 6.48 2.56 26.95
CA GLU A 251 6.46 3.56 28.02
C GLU A 251 5.07 3.76 28.65
N HIS A 252 4.01 3.32 27.98
CA HIS A 252 2.64 3.57 28.40
C HIS A 252 1.80 2.30 28.48
N ASN A 253 0.83 2.29 29.38
CA ASN A 253 -0.14 1.21 29.44
C ASN A 253 -1.09 1.28 28.24
N ILE A 254 -1.58 0.14 27.76
CA ILE A 254 -2.49 0.03 26.62
C ILE A 254 -3.72 0.97 26.71
N PHE A 255 -4.25 1.21 27.91
CA PHE A 255 -5.39 2.11 28.11
C PHE A 255 -5.02 3.61 28.00
N GLU A 256 -3.74 3.94 27.90
CA GLU A 256 -3.24 5.29 27.64
C GLU A 256 -2.86 5.50 26.17
N TRP A 257 -2.69 4.43 25.38
CA TRP A 257 -2.18 4.52 24.01
C TRP A 257 -3.04 5.42 23.13
N ASP A 258 -4.36 5.38 23.28
CA ASP A 258 -5.28 6.15 22.44
C ASP A 258 -5.00 7.66 22.53
N GLN A 259 -4.83 8.17 23.75
CA GLN A 259 -4.48 9.57 23.98
C GLN A 259 -3.05 9.87 23.54
N LYS A 260 -2.10 8.94 23.73
CA LYS A 260 -0.69 9.16 23.34
C LYS A 260 -0.51 9.21 21.84
N VAL A 261 -1.18 8.32 21.12
CA VAL A 261 -1.21 8.33 19.67
C VAL A 261 -1.99 9.56 19.18
N LEU A 262 -3.05 9.99 19.87
CA LEU A 262 -3.73 11.26 19.54
C LEU A 262 -2.83 12.47 19.76
N ASP A 263 -2.05 12.52 20.84
CA ASP A 263 -1.11 13.61 21.10
C ASP A 263 -0.03 13.69 20.01
N LEU A 264 0.41 12.55 19.51
CA LEU A 264 1.32 12.45 18.37
C LEU A 264 0.61 12.81 17.05
N ASN A 265 -0.61 12.31 16.85
CA ASN A 265 -1.38 12.53 15.64
C ASN A 265 -1.97 13.94 15.57
N ASN A 266 -2.09 14.70 16.66
CA ASN A 266 -2.46 16.12 16.59
C ASN A 266 -1.43 16.94 15.78
N PHE A 267 -0.26 16.38 15.48
CA PHE A 267 0.68 16.90 14.48
C PHE A 267 0.34 16.49 13.02
N PHE A 268 -0.50 15.47 12.80
CA PHE A 268 -0.76 14.77 11.53
C PHE A 268 -2.23 14.53 11.13
N GLN A 269 -3.24 14.66 12.01
CA GLN A 269 -4.53 13.96 11.89
C GLN A 269 -5.28 14.24 10.58
N ASP A 270 -4.98 15.35 9.89
CA ASP A 270 -5.61 15.69 8.61
C ASP A 270 -4.63 15.76 7.41
N ASP A 271 -3.32 15.58 7.60
CA ASP A 271 -2.30 16.06 6.66
C ASP A 271 -1.44 14.95 6.00
N TYR A 272 -1.66 13.65 6.25
CA TYR A 272 -0.94 12.63 5.45
C TYR A 272 -1.33 12.73 3.97
N LYS A 273 -2.60 13.03 3.67
CA LYS A 273 -3.08 13.35 2.32
C LYS A 273 -2.31 14.53 1.73
N LEU A 274 -2.05 15.55 2.54
CA LEU A 274 -1.26 16.71 2.15
C LEU A 274 0.19 16.34 1.85
N THR A 275 0.80 15.44 2.62
CA THR A 275 2.15 14.93 2.36
C THR A 275 2.21 14.10 1.07
N PHE A 276 1.24 13.21 0.82
CA PHE A 276 1.13 12.50 -0.47
C PHE A 276 0.97 13.48 -1.63
N ALA A 277 0.14 14.52 -1.48
CA ALA A 277 0.01 15.57 -2.48
C ALA A 277 1.35 16.29 -2.70
N GLY A 278 2.11 16.58 -1.63
CA GLY A 278 3.46 17.12 -1.71
C GLY A 278 4.43 16.24 -2.51
N ILE A 279 4.37 14.91 -2.34
CA ILE A 279 5.17 13.96 -3.15
C ILE A 279 4.75 14.02 -4.62
N VAL A 280 3.44 14.04 -4.91
CA VAL A 280 2.94 14.13 -6.29
C VAL A 280 3.32 15.45 -6.95
N VAL A 281 3.24 16.57 -6.22
CA VAL A 281 3.70 17.89 -6.66
C VAL A 281 5.19 17.85 -6.96
N LEU A 282 6.00 17.32 -6.04
CA LEU A 282 7.44 17.19 -6.23
C LEU A 282 7.77 16.40 -7.50
N ASN A 283 7.15 15.24 -7.68
CA ASN A 283 7.34 14.41 -8.85
C ASN A 283 6.95 15.14 -10.14
N ALA A 284 5.75 15.73 -10.17
CA ALA A 284 5.24 16.49 -11.31
C ALA A 284 6.13 17.68 -11.68
N ARG A 285 6.71 18.40 -10.70
CA ARG A 285 7.60 19.54 -10.96
C ARG A 285 8.98 19.16 -11.46
N MET A 286 9.43 17.94 -11.18
CA MET A 286 10.70 17.44 -11.72
C MET A 286 10.58 16.98 -13.17
N GLU A 287 9.41 16.47 -13.56
CA GLU A 287 9.20 15.80 -14.84
C GLU A 287 8.48 16.68 -15.88
N LEU A 288 7.47 17.44 -15.44
CA LEU A 288 6.51 18.07 -16.33
C LEU A 288 6.80 19.56 -16.54
N PRO A 289 6.49 20.11 -17.73
CA PRO A 289 6.47 21.55 -17.92
C PRO A 289 5.50 22.22 -16.94
N THR A 290 5.86 23.41 -16.42
CA THR A 290 5.08 24.14 -15.40
C THR A 290 3.58 24.17 -15.69
N ARG A 291 3.20 24.52 -16.93
CA ARG A 291 1.78 24.59 -17.32
C ARG A 291 1.03 23.24 -17.21
N VAL A 292 1.70 22.14 -17.53
CA VAL A 292 1.10 20.80 -17.42
C VAL A 292 1.01 20.39 -15.95
N GLY A 293 2.06 20.66 -15.18
CA GLY A 293 2.06 20.48 -13.73
C GLY A 293 0.92 21.26 -13.06
N ASP A 294 0.70 22.52 -13.41
CA ASP A 294 -0.36 23.36 -12.82
C ASP A 294 -1.75 22.76 -13.06
N LEU A 295 -2.01 22.28 -14.27
CA LEU A 295 -3.27 21.65 -14.64
C LEU A 295 -3.48 20.32 -13.90
N LEU A 296 -2.44 19.50 -13.81
CA LEU A 296 -2.46 18.25 -13.08
C LEU A 296 -2.74 18.50 -11.59
N LEU A 297 -2.03 19.43 -10.96
CA LEU A 297 -2.22 19.75 -9.55
C LEU A 297 -3.62 20.23 -9.24
N LYS A 298 -4.15 21.14 -10.05
CA LYS A 298 -5.53 21.60 -9.87
C LYS A 298 -6.52 20.43 -9.97
N PHE A 299 -6.35 19.57 -10.98
CA PHE A 299 -7.19 18.38 -11.13
C PHE A 299 -7.09 17.45 -9.92
N LEU A 300 -5.88 17.23 -9.39
CA LEU A 300 -5.66 16.36 -8.24
C LEU A 300 -6.28 16.95 -6.96
N CYS A 301 -6.13 18.26 -6.72
CA CYS A 301 -6.78 18.90 -5.57
C CYS A 301 -8.30 18.74 -5.61
N GLU A 302 -8.91 18.91 -6.79
CA GLU A 302 -10.34 18.67 -7.00
C GLU A 302 -10.71 17.19 -6.82
N ALA A 303 -9.92 16.27 -7.36
CA ALA A 303 -10.18 14.83 -7.31
C ALA A 303 -10.07 14.24 -5.90
N PHE A 304 -9.13 14.72 -5.09
CA PHE A 304 -8.96 14.30 -3.69
C PHE A 304 -9.85 15.06 -2.70
N GLY A 305 -10.64 16.02 -3.19
CA GLY A 305 -11.57 16.79 -2.37
C GLY A 305 -10.86 17.67 -1.33
N PHE A 306 -9.69 18.22 -1.65
CA PHE A 306 -9.07 19.22 -0.78
C PHE A 306 -9.95 20.46 -0.68
N ASP A 307 -10.04 21.03 0.53
CA ASP A 307 -10.74 22.29 0.72
C ASP A 307 -9.97 23.46 0.07
N ASP A 308 -10.62 24.62 -0.01
CA ASP A 308 -10.03 25.82 -0.60
C ASP A 308 -8.73 26.22 0.11
N TYR A 309 -8.64 26.03 1.43
CA TYR A 309 -7.46 26.38 2.21
C TYR A 309 -6.25 25.50 1.86
N MET A 310 -6.42 24.18 1.82
CA MET A 310 -5.36 23.25 1.44
C MET A 310 -4.98 23.39 -0.03
N THR A 311 -5.97 23.62 -0.90
CA THR A 311 -5.73 23.88 -2.33
C THR A 311 -4.88 25.14 -2.51
N ASP A 312 -5.23 26.23 -1.82
CA ASP A 312 -4.47 27.49 -1.86
C ASP A 312 -3.06 27.31 -1.29
N PHE A 313 -2.90 26.58 -0.19
CA PHE A 313 -1.59 26.27 0.37
C PHE A 313 -0.71 25.49 -0.63
N LEU A 314 -1.23 24.40 -1.21
CA LEU A 314 -0.50 23.57 -2.16
C LEU A 314 -0.07 24.35 -3.40
N LEU A 315 -1.00 25.10 -4.00
CA LEU A 315 -0.76 25.78 -5.28
C LEU A 315 -0.01 27.11 -5.13
N SER A 316 -0.29 27.87 -4.07
CA SER A 316 0.17 29.27 -3.95
C SER A 316 1.35 29.45 -3.01
N ASP A 317 1.56 28.55 -2.03
CA ASP A 317 2.66 28.65 -1.08
C ASP A 317 3.68 27.52 -1.29
N PHE A 318 3.27 26.28 -1.08
CA PHE A 318 4.15 25.11 -1.14
C PHE A 318 4.82 24.95 -2.51
N ASP A 319 4.02 24.84 -3.58
CA ASP A 319 4.54 24.64 -4.93
C ASP A 319 5.41 25.80 -5.41
N LEU A 320 5.03 27.04 -5.08
CA LEU A 320 5.80 28.22 -5.45
C LEU A 320 7.22 28.18 -4.83
N ARG A 321 7.32 27.84 -3.54
CA ARG A 321 8.60 27.68 -2.84
C ARG A 321 9.40 26.52 -3.40
N LEU A 322 8.75 25.39 -3.64
CA LEU A 322 9.40 24.22 -4.22
C LEU A 322 10.02 24.54 -5.59
N GLN A 323 9.28 25.21 -6.47
CA GLN A 323 9.81 25.66 -7.77
C GLN A 323 11.01 26.60 -7.63
N GLN A 324 11.05 27.46 -6.62
CA GLN A 324 12.20 28.34 -6.36
C GLN A 324 13.43 27.52 -5.94
N LEU A 325 13.26 26.51 -5.08
CA LEU A 325 14.33 25.63 -4.65
C LEU A 325 14.85 24.75 -5.80
N LEU A 326 13.95 24.20 -6.63
CA LEU A 326 14.33 23.37 -7.78
C LEU A 326 15.13 24.16 -8.82
N LYS A 327 14.90 25.47 -8.98
CA LYS A 327 15.72 26.35 -9.84
C LYS A 327 17.17 26.50 -9.38
N LEU A 328 17.47 26.18 -8.12
CA LEU A 328 18.84 26.18 -7.59
C LEU A 328 19.59 24.89 -7.89
N LYS A 329 18.90 23.87 -8.43
CA LYS A 329 19.49 22.58 -8.79
C LYS A 329 19.87 22.53 -10.28
N PRO A 330 20.84 21.69 -10.66
CA PRO A 330 21.10 21.40 -12.06
C PRO A 330 19.81 20.92 -12.74
N GLU A 331 19.59 21.38 -13.98
CA GLU A 331 18.46 20.87 -14.76
C GLU A 331 18.66 19.37 -15.05
N LEU A 332 17.63 18.57 -14.79
CA LEU A 332 17.64 17.14 -15.10
C LEU A 332 17.78 16.92 -16.60
N SER A 333 18.50 15.86 -16.98
CA SER A 333 18.57 15.46 -18.37
C SER A 333 17.19 15.00 -18.86
N GLN A 334 16.94 15.07 -20.17
CA GLN A 334 15.68 14.57 -20.75
C GLN A 334 15.50 13.06 -20.53
N GLY A 335 16.60 12.31 -20.43
CA GLY A 335 16.57 10.88 -20.08
C GLY A 335 16.06 10.67 -18.66
N ASP A 336 16.61 11.40 -17.70
CA ASP A 336 16.20 11.32 -16.29
C ASP A 336 14.73 11.75 -16.11
N LYS A 337 14.29 12.84 -16.77
CA LYS A 337 12.88 13.29 -16.71
C LYS A 337 11.92 12.21 -17.23
N ARG A 338 12.27 11.57 -18.36
CA ARG A 338 11.45 10.50 -18.95
C ARG A 338 11.42 9.26 -18.08
N GLU A 339 12.57 8.84 -17.55
CA GLU A 339 12.64 7.66 -16.68
C GLU A 339 11.90 7.91 -15.36
N LEU A 340 12.07 9.08 -14.76
CA LEU A 340 11.32 9.46 -13.56
C LEU A 340 9.81 9.45 -13.84
N LEU A 341 9.35 10.06 -14.95
CA LEU A 341 7.93 10.03 -15.34
C LEU A 341 7.40 8.60 -15.52
N LYS A 342 8.17 7.72 -16.18
CA LYS A 342 7.80 6.31 -16.34
C LYS A 342 7.62 5.64 -14.98
N ARG A 343 8.56 5.84 -14.05
CA ARG A 343 8.51 5.29 -12.69
C ARG A 343 7.36 5.88 -11.90
N GLY A 344 7.18 7.20 -11.92
CA GLY A 344 6.08 7.91 -11.28
C GLY A 344 4.72 7.41 -11.75
N LEU A 345 4.52 7.19 -13.06
CA LEU A 345 3.30 6.60 -13.59
C LEU A 345 3.09 5.15 -13.12
N GLY A 346 4.14 4.34 -13.02
CA GLY A 346 4.07 2.99 -12.48
C GLY A 346 3.66 2.96 -11.00
N VAL A 347 4.23 3.86 -10.19
CA VAL A 347 3.84 4.03 -8.78
C VAL A 347 2.38 4.48 -8.67
N LEU A 348 1.96 5.46 -9.47
CA LEU A 348 0.58 5.95 -9.50
C LEU A 348 -0.41 4.87 -9.95
N LEU A 349 0.00 3.96 -10.84
CA LEU A 349 -0.83 2.84 -11.26
C LEU A 349 -1.14 1.90 -10.09
N LYS A 350 -0.13 1.50 -9.30
CA LYS A 350 -0.33 0.66 -8.10
C LYS A 350 -1.14 1.37 -7.02
N ILE A 351 -0.77 2.61 -6.68
CA ILE A 351 -1.50 3.39 -5.66
C ILE A 351 -2.94 3.64 -6.11
N GLY A 352 -3.15 4.01 -7.38
CA GLY A 352 -4.48 4.22 -7.94
C GLY A 352 -5.33 2.94 -7.94
N TYR A 353 -4.71 1.79 -8.23
CA TYR A 353 -5.39 0.50 -8.15
C TYR A 353 -5.72 0.11 -6.70
N ALA A 354 -4.80 0.32 -5.77
CA ALA A 354 -5.08 0.16 -4.34
C ALA A 354 -6.28 1.02 -3.93
N MET A 355 -6.24 2.32 -4.24
CA MET A 355 -7.30 3.27 -3.88
C MET A 355 -8.67 2.87 -4.43
N ALA A 356 -8.74 2.27 -5.63
CA ALA A 356 -10.00 1.75 -6.17
C ALA A 356 -10.67 0.72 -5.25
N TRP A 357 -9.90 -0.01 -4.44
CA TRP A 357 -10.38 -0.97 -3.46
C TRP A 357 -10.54 -0.40 -2.04
N GLN A 358 -10.21 0.88 -1.85
CA GLN A 358 -10.37 1.57 -0.59
C GLN A 358 -11.83 2.06 -0.45
N GLU A 359 -12.47 1.63 0.63
CA GLU A 359 -13.92 1.75 0.82
C GLU A 359 -14.42 3.15 1.19
N GLU A 360 -13.54 4.03 1.65
CA GLU A 360 -13.87 5.41 2.04
C GLU A 360 -13.74 6.40 0.88
N LEU A 361 -12.89 6.11 -0.12
CA LEU A 361 -12.60 7.02 -1.23
C LEU A 361 -13.52 6.77 -2.43
N PHE A 362 -13.74 5.50 -2.81
CA PHE A 362 -14.58 5.13 -3.96
C PHE A 362 -15.77 4.27 -3.55
N VAL A 363 -16.74 4.89 -2.85
CA VAL A 363 -17.99 4.22 -2.46
C VAL A 363 -18.86 4.01 -3.70
N GLY A 364 -18.96 2.77 -4.18
CA GLY A 364 -19.82 2.39 -5.29
C GLY A 364 -20.49 1.03 -5.08
N PRO A 365 -21.66 0.76 -5.70
CA PRO A 365 -22.37 -0.51 -5.55
C PRO A 365 -21.60 -1.72 -6.09
N TRP A 366 -20.57 -1.48 -6.90
CA TRP A 366 -19.68 -2.51 -7.43
C TRP A 366 -18.66 -2.99 -6.38
N LEU A 367 -18.26 -2.15 -5.43
CA LEU A 367 -17.20 -2.46 -4.47
C LEU A 367 -17.51 -3.68 -3.59
N PRO A 368 -18.73 -3.85 -3.02
CA PRO A 368 -19.09 -5.06 -2.29
C PRO A 368 -19.50 -6.25 -3.20
N SER A 369 -19.51 -6.09 -4.53
CA SER A 369 -19.91 -7.15 -5.46
C SER A 369 -18.88 -8.28 -5.47
N SER A 370 -19.32 -9.52 -5.26
CA SER A 370 -18.44 -10.70 -5.35
C SER A 370 -17.77 -10.80 -6.72
N GLY A 371 -18.49 -10.47 -7.80
CA GLY A 371 -17.93 -10.50 -9.15
C GLY A 371 -16.83 -9.46 -9.35
N ALA A 372 -17.05 -8.22 -8.90
CA ALA A 372 -16.03 -7.19 -8.98
C ALA A 372 -14.80 -7.57 -8.16
N ASN A 373 -14.98 -8.12 -6.95
CA ASN A 373 -13.88 -8.56 -6.10
C ASN A 373 -13.05 -9.68 -6.74
N LYS A 374 -13.69 -10.65 -7.38
CA LYS A 374 -13.00 -11.71 -8.14
C LYS A 374 -12.24 -11.17 -9.36
N ILE A 375 -12.86 -10.29 -10.14
CA ILE A 375 -12.21 -9.65 -11.30
C ILE A 375 -11.02 -8.80 -10.85
N GLY A 376 -11.21 -8.02 -9.79
CA GLY A 376 -10.16 -7.22 -9.18
C GLY A 376 -9.00 -8.06 -8.67
N ALA A 377 -9.32 -9.14 -7.96
CA ALA A 377 -8.31 -10.10 -7.56
C ALA A 377 -7.56 -10.61 -8.79
N TRP A 378 -8.25 -11.03 -9.84
CA TRP A 378 -7.63 -11.55 -11.05
C TRP A 378 -6.77 -10.53 -11.80
N LEU A 379 -7.19 -9.26 -11.90
CA LEU A 379 -6.46 -8.20 -12.60
C LEU A 379 -5.18 -7.77 -11.89
N MET A 380 -5.14 -7.90 -10.57
CA MET A 380 -4.09 -7.33 -9.73
C MET A 380 -2.65 -7.70 -10.15
N PRO A 381 -2.31 -8.97 -10.46
CA PRO A 381 -0.95 -9.29 -10.91
C PRO A 381 -0.59 -8.67 -12.26
N PHE A 382 -1.57 -8.41 -13.14
CA PHE A 382 -1.33 -7.71 -14.42
C PHE A 382 -1.01 -6.24 -14.18
N VAL A 383 -1.73 -5.61 -13.25
CA VAL A 383 -1.46 -4.24 -12.80
C VAL A 383 -0.05 -4.16 -12.22
N ASN A 384 0.32 -5.09 -11.33
CA ASN A 384 1.67 -5.16 -10.77
C ASN A 384 2.74 -5.41 -11.83
N ALA A 385 2.54 -6.34 -12.77
CA ALA A 385 3.52 -6.60 -13.83
C ALA A 385 3.72 -5.39 -14.76
N LEU A 386 2.64 -4.67 -15.10
CA LEU A 386 2.72 -3.45 -15.90
C LEU A 386 3.45 -2.35 -15.13
N ALA A 387 3.07 -2.11 -13.88
CA ALA A 387 3.71 -1.14 -13.02
C ALA A 387 5.19 -1.47 -12.80
N ASP A 388 5.56 -2.72 -12.51
CA ASP A 388 6.95 -3.18 -12.36
C ASP A 388 7.76 -2.96 -13.63
N LYS A 389 7.17 -3.16 -14.80
CA LYS A 389 7.81 -2.86 -16.09
C LYS A 389 8.08 -1.37 -16.25
N MET A 390 7.18 -0.52 -15.76
CA MET A 390 7.32 0.93 -15.78
C MET A 390 8.28 1.44 -14.71
N THR A 391 8.30 0.85 -13.52
CA THR A 391 9.17 1.31 -12.44
C THR A 391 10.56 0.71 -12.52
N THR A 392 10.69 -0.48 -13.10
CA THR A 392 11.89 -1.33 -13.05
C THR A 392 12.31 -1.70 -11.63
N TYR A 393 11.46 -1.45 -10.63
CA TYR A 393 11.73 -1.80 -9.24
C TYR A 393 11.62 -3.30 -9.03
N ARG A 394 12.46 -3.81 -8.13
CA ARG A 394 12.49 -5.21 -7.76
C ARG A 394 11.58 -5.42 -6.56
N HIS A 395 10.85 -6.53 -6.62
CA HIS A 395 10.04 -7.04 -5.53
C HIS A 395 10.23 -8.53 -5.44
N SER A 396 10.00 -9.08 -4.24
CA SER A 396 9.93 -10.52 -4.05
C SER A 396 8.87 -11.15 -4.97
N LEU A 397 9.11 -12.39 -5.43
CA LEU A 397 8.16 -13.10 -6.31
C LEU A 397 6.77 -13.25 -5.68
N THR A 398 6.72 -13.43 -4.35
CA THR A 398 5.49 -13.50 -3.56
C THR A 398 4.63 -12.25 -3.79
N VAL A 399 5.26 -11.07 -3.71
CA VAL A 399 4.60 -9.77 -3.89
C VAL A 399 4.18 -9.56 -5.34
N LYS A 400 5.06 -9.86 -6.31
CA LYS A 400 4.77 -9.69 -7.74
C LYS A 400 3.57 -10.51 -8.21
N THR A 401 3.51 -11.76 -7.77
CA THR A 401 2.46 -12.71 -8.19
C THR A 401 1.17 -12.55 -7.39
N GLY A 402 1.23 -11.86 -6.25
CA GLY A 402 0.15 -11.80 -5.28
C GLY A 402 -0.25 -13.18 -4.74
N LEU A 403 0.71 -14.11 -4.67
CA LEU A 403 0.50 -15.47 -4.18
C LEU A 403 1.19 -15.65 -2.85
N HIS A 404 0.46 -16.18 -1.87
CA HIS A 404 0.96 -16.42 -0.51
C HIS A 404 1.58 -15.18 0.16
N VAL A 405 1.07 -13.99 -0.17
CA VAL A 405 1.50 -12.71 0.44
C VAL A 405 1.16 -12.70 1.92
N TYR A 406 -0.03 -13.17 2.26
CA TYR A 406 -0.55 -13.28 3.61
C TYR A 406 -1.40 -14.56 3.77
N PRO A 407 -1.80 -14.92 5.01
CA PRO A 407 -2.60 -16.12 5.23
C PRO A 407 -3.94 -16.08 4.50
N ASP A 408 -4.23 -17.12 3.68
CA ASP A 408 -5.50 -17.27 2.95
C ASP A 408 -5.79 -16.13 1.94
N CYS A 409 -4.72 -15.61 1.32
CA CYS A 409 -4.81 -14.48 0.39
C CYS A 409 -5.73 -14.74 -0.80
N GLU A 410 -5.74 -15.96 -1.37
CA GLU A 410 -6.54 -16.28 -2.54
C GLU A 410 -8.04 -16.14 -2.24
N ARG A 411 -8.48 -16.60 -1.05
CA ARG A 411 -9.87 -16.45 -0.63
C ARG A 411 -10.18 -14.99 -0.33
N CYS A 412 -9.41 -14.36 0.55
CA CYS A 412 -9.69 -13.01 1.04
C CYS A 412 -9.73 -11.99 -0.09
N ARG A 413 -8.70 -11.97 -0.95
CA ARG A 413 -8.62 -11.08 -2.11
C ARG A 413 -9.83 -11.17 -3.04
N SER A 414 -10.36 -12.38 -3.23
CA SER A 414 -11.52 -12.63 -4.10
C SER A 414 -12.87 -12.29 -3.46
N GLN A 415 -12.91 -12.21 -2.12
CA GLN A 415 -14.14 -12.09 -1.35
C GLN A 415 -14.44 -10.65 -0.95
N GLU A 416 -13.44 -9.88 -0.53
CA GLU A 416 -13.63 -8.53 -0.02
C GLU A 416 -12.63 -7.55 -0.67
N PRO A 417 -13.02 -6.26 -0.81
CA PRO A 417 -12.22 -5.25 -1.49
C PRO A 417 -11.00 -4.84 -0.65
N HIS A 418 -11.13 -4.74 0.66
CA HIS A 418 -10.15 -4.14 1.54
C HIS A 418 -8.82 -4.91 1.69
N SER A 419 -8.78 -6.24 1.57
CA SER A 419 -7.48 -6.94 1.51
C SER A 419 -6.75 -6.70 0.20
N LYS A 420 -7.46 -6.42 -0.91
CA LYS A 420 -6.79 -5.95 -2.14
C LYS A 420 -6.17 -4.58 -1.89
N TRP A 421 -6.87 -3.71 -1.16
CA TRP A 421 -6.31 -2.44 -0.72
C TRP A 421 -5.01 -2.67 0.07
N HIS A 422 -5.00 -3.52 1.10
CA HIS A 422 -3.78 -3.81 1.89
C HIS A 422 -2.63 -4.37 1.06
N GLU A 423 -2.91 -5.34 0.19
CA GLU A 423 -1.89 -5.96 -0.64
C GLU A 423 -1.28 -4.92 -1.60
N GLU A 424 -2.11 -4.17 -2.32
CA GLU A 424 -1.65 -3.21 -3.32
C GLU A 424 -1.08 -1.94 -2.72
N SER A 425 -1.61 -1.47 -1.58
CA SER A 425 -1.05 -0.32 -0.87
C SER A 425 0.33 -0.66 -0.30
N ALA A 426 0.55 -1.88 0.20
CA ALA A 426 1.85 -2.33 0.69
C ALA A 426 2.92 -2.25 -0.42
N VAL A 427 2.59 -2.69 -1.64
CA VAL A 427 3.49 -2.59 -2.80
C VAL A 427 3.61 -1.15 -3.28
N GLY A 428 2.50 -0.44 -3.45
CA GLY A 428 2.47 0.94 -3.94
C GLY A 428 3.24 1.91 -3.04
N LEU A 429 3.14 1.76 -1.71
CA LEU A 429 3.92 2.54 -0.74
C LEU A 429 5.41 2.19 -0.79
N THR A 430 5.76 0.93 -1.05
CA THR A 430 7.16 0.53 -1.27
C THR A 430 7.73 1.20 -2.51
N ASP A 431 6.97 1.22 -3.60
CA ASP A 431 7.35 1.91 -4.84
C ASP A 431 7.46 3.41 -4.67
N LEU A 432 6.58 4.01 -3.86
CA LEU A 432 6.67 5.41 -3.50
C LEU A 432 7.99 5.74 -2.77
N VAL A 433 8.39 4.89 -1.82
CA VAL A 433 9.69 5.01 -1.14
C VAL A 433 10.83 4.96 -2.18
N TYR A 434 10.82 3.99 -3.10
CA TYR A 434 11.84 3.89 -4.13
C TYR A 434 11.88 5.10 -5.08
N LEU A 435 10.71 5.65 -5.43
CA LEU A 435 10.59 6.86 -6.23
C LEU A 435 11.15 8.08 -5.51
N THR A 436 10.84 8.24 -4.22
CA THR A 436 11.41 9.34 -3.42
C THR A 436 12.93 9.24 -3.25
N ASP A 437 13.47 8.02 -3.20
CA ASP A 437 14.92 7.78 -3.23
C ASP A 437 15.53 8.16 -4.58
N ASP A 438 14.87 7.81 -5.70
CA ASP A 438 15.31 8.24 -7.04
C ASP A 438 15.32 9.77 -7.18
N ILE A 439 14.31 10.45 -6.64
CA ILE A 439 14.23 11.91 -6.59
C ILE A 439 15.42 12.48 -5.79
N ASP A 440 15.70 11.97 -4.59
CA ASP A 440 16.84 12.44 -3.78
C ASP A 440 18.17 12.24 -4.54
N ALA A 441 18.37 11.09 -5.17
CA ALA A 441 19.55 10.80 -5.97
C ALA A 441 19.74 11.84 -7.10
N LEU A 442 18.67 12.14 -7.84
CA LEU A 442 18.67 13.15 -8.90
C LEU A 442 18.95 14.57 -8.38
N LEU A 443 18.33 14.96 -7.25
CA LEU A 443 18.52 16.29 -6.65
C LEU A 443 19.93 16.49 -6.06
N ARG A 444 20.66 15.40 -5.81
CA ARG A 444 22.09 15.38 -5.46
C ARG A 444 23.02 15.38 -6.69
N GLY A 445 22.48 15.37 -7.90
CA GLY A 445 23.23 15.35 -9.15
C GLY A 445 23.61 13.94 -9.62
N GLY A 446 22.96 12.90 -9.09
CA GLY A 446 22.99 11.56 -9.67
C GLY A 446 22.23 11.49 -11.00
N THR A 447 22.26 10.32 -11.65
CA THR A 447 21.54 10.03 -12.88
C THR A 447 20.81 8.70 -12.75
N LEU A 448 19.62 8.58 -13.32
CA LEU A 448 18.94 7.30 -13.45
C LEU A 448 19.57 6.55 -14.64
N VAL A 449 20.39 5.55 -14.35
CA VAL A 449 20.96 4.68 -15.40
C VAL A 449 19.87 3.69 -15.83
N ASP A 450 19.66 3.54 -17.15
CA ASP A 450 18.68 2.63 -17.81
C ASP A 450 18.78 1.18 -17.29
N GLY A 451 18.22 0.89 -16.12
CA GLY A 451 17.97 -0.45 -15.57
C GLY A 451 19.18 -1.40 -15.41
N THR A 452 20.42 -0.98 -15.68
CA THR A 452 21.56 -1.91 -15.62
C THR A 452 22.12 -2.05 -14.21
N LEU A 453 21.70 -3.12 -13.54
CA LEU A 453 22.68 -4.12 -13.13
C LEU A 453 23.21 -4.80 -14.41
N VAL A 454 24.40 -4.40 -14.85
CA VAL A 454 25.24 -5.31 -15.64
C VAL A 454 25.75 -6.35 -14.67
N ASP A 455 25.00 -7.44 -14.51
CA ASP A 455 25.52 -8.79 -14.27
C ASP A 455 24.40 -9.82 -14.53
N GLY A 456 24.27 -10.24 -15.78
CA GLY A 456 24.12 -11.65 -16.16
C GLY A 456 22.89 -12.46 -15.77
N VAL A 457 21.91 -11.93 -15.02
CA VAL A 457 20.65 -12.64 -14.74
C VAL A 457 19.49 -11.83 -15.32
N GLN A 458 19.23 -12.04 -16.62
CA GLN A 458 17.89 -11.83 -17.14
C GLN A 458 17.00 -12.88 -16.46
N ASP A 459 16.23 -12.47 -15.47
CA ASP A 459 15.13 -13.29 -14.97
C ASP A 459 14.14 -13.49 -16.11
N GLY A 460 14.26 -14.62 -16.83
CA GLY A 460 13.21 -15.17 -17.68
C GLY A 460 11.89 -15.43 -16.92
N VAL A 461 11.91 -15.24 -15.60
CA VAL A 461 10.78 -15.35 -14.69
C VAL A 461 9.67 -14.36 -15.01
N ASN A 462 9.93 -13.14 -15.51
CA ASN A 462 8.83 -12.21 -15.83
C ASN A 462 8.03 -12.65 -17.07
N GLU A 463 8.68 -13.21 -18.08
CA GLU A 463 7.99 -13.74 -19.27
C GLU A 463 7.37 -15.10 -18.94
N GLU A 464 8.04 -16.00 -18.22
CA GLU A 464 7.48 -17.30 -17.82
C GLU A 464 6.34 -17.18 -16.80
N VAL A 465 6.37 -16.21 -15.89
CA VAL A 465 5.25 -15.94 -14.97
C VAL A 465 4.09 -15.33 -15.73
N PHE A 466 4.33 -14.35 -16.61
CA PHE A 466 3.27 -13.78 -17.43
C PHE A 466 2.66 -14.84 -18.36
N VAL A 467 3.49 -15.61 -19.08
CA VAL A 467 3.07 -16.72 -19.93
C VAL A 467 2.38 -17.79 -19.10
N GLY A 468 2.91 -18.20 -17.95
CA GLY A 468 2.29 -19.19 -17.07
C GLY A 468 0.96 -18.74 -16.48
N MET A 469 0.81 -17.45 -16.18
CA MET A 469 -0.46 -16.84 -15.78
C MET A 469 -1.46 -16.79 -16.92
N VAL A 470 -1.03 -16.39 -18.11
CA VAL A 470 -1.84 -16.42 -19.33
C VAL A 470 -2.24 -17.85 -19.68
N GLU A 471 -1.34 -18.82 -19.55
CA GLU A 471 -1.61 -20.25 -19.77
C GLU A 471 -2.57 -20.80 -18.71
N SER A 472 -2.39 -20.45 -17.44
CA SER A 472 -3.32 -20.82 -16.36
C SER A 472 -4.71 -20.21 -16.59
N PHE A 473 -4.78 -18.97 -17.08
CA PHE A 473 -6.03 -18.34 -17.47
C PHE A 473 -6.65 -19.04 -18.67
N LEU A 474 -5.88 -19.27 -19.73
CA LEU A 474 -6.29 -20.00 -20.93
C LEU A 474 -6.65 -21.46 -20.62
N ALA A 475 -6.26 -22.01 -19.48
CA ALA A 475 -6.66 -23.33 -18.99
C ALA A 475 -7.82 -23.28 -17.97
N GLY A 476 -8.20 -22.08 -17.52
CA GLY A 476 -9.25 -21.87 -16.52
C GLY A 476 -10.67 -21.97 -17.09
N PRO A 477 -11.68 -22.19 -16.23
CA PRO A 477 -13.08 -22.26 -16.63
C PRO A 477 -13.58 -20.96 -17.26
N GLU A 478 -12.97 -19.81 -16.94
CA GLU A 478 -13.18 -18.51 -17.59
C GLU A 478 -12.81 -18.56 -19.07
N ALA A 479 -11.63 -19.07 -19.41
CA ALA A 479 -11.21 -19.24 -20.79
C ALA A 479 -12.05 -20.30 -21.50
N ASP A 480 -12.54 -21.33 -20.80
CA ASP A 480 -13.52 -22.26 -21.39
C ASP A 480 -14.85 -21.58 -21.69
N CYS A 481 -15.31 -20.66 -20.83
CA CYS A 481 -16.47 -19.82 -21.11
C CYS A 481 -16.23 -18.92 -22.33
N MET A 482 -15.06 -18.29 -22.44
CA MET A 482 -14.72 -17.46 -23.60
C MET A 482 -14.50 -18.28 -24.89
N ARG A 483 -13.94 -19.49 -24.80
CA ARG A 483 -13.73 -20.43 -25.91
C ARG A 483 -15.03 -21.02 -26.46
N LYS A 484 -16.10 -21.07 -25.66
CA LYS A 484 -17.46 -21.36 -26.15
C LYS A 484 -18.01 -20.30 -27.11
N GLY A 485 -17.23 -19.24 -27.35
CA GLY A 485 -17.47 -18.18 -28.31
C GLY A 485 -18.16 -16.98 -27.66
N PHE A 486 -17.90 -15.78 -28.16
CA PHE A 486 -18.50 -14.52 -27.68
C PHE A 486 -20.03 -14.42 -27.91
N ALA A 487 -20.67 -15.46 -28.45
CA ALA A 487 -22.12 -15.56 -28.45
C ALA A 487 -22.66 -15.39 -27.01
N LYS A 488 -23.92 -15.00 -26.88
CA LYS A 488 -24.61 -14.76 -25.60
C LYS A 488 -24.26 -15.79 -24.50
N GLY A 489 -24.11 -17.06 -24.86
CA GLY A 489 -23.72 -18.15 -23.93
C GLY A 489 -22.30 -18.10 -23.36
N GLY A 490 -21.32 -17.47 -24.02
CA GLY A 490 -19.95 -17.32 -23.48
C GLY A 490 -19.88 -16.21 -22.43
N LEU A 491 -20.50 -15.06 -22.71
CA LEU A 491 -20.64 -13.96 -21.76
C LEU A 491 -21.59 -14.31 -20.61
N GLU A 492 -22.69 -15.03 -20.88
CA GLU A 492 -23.53 -15.63 -19.83
C GLU A 492 -22.74 -16.64 -19.00
N CYS A 493 -21.89 -17.48 -19.61
CA CYS A 493 -21.03 -18.42 -18.88
C CYS A 493 -20.02 -17.70 -17.98
N VAL A 494 -19.35 -16.65 -18.47
CA VAL A 494 -18.45 -15.82 -17.65
C VAL A 494 -19.22 -15.11 -16.55
N ALA A 495 -20.38 -14.54 -16.86
CA ALA A 495 -21.24 -13.86 -15.91
C ALA A 495 -21.74 -14.82 -14.81
N ASP A 496 -22.17 -16.02 -15.18
CA ASP A 496 -22.57 -17.09 -14.27
C ASP A 496 -21.39 -17.54 -13.39
N LEU A 497 -20.20 -17.68 -13.98
CA LEU A 497 -18.98 -18.05 -13.25
C LEU A 497 -18.60 -16.98 -12.21
N TRP A 498 -18.79 -15.72 -12.56
CA TRP A 498 -18.47 -14.57 -11.72
C TRP A 498 -19.63 -14.16 -10.80
N GLY A 499 -20.79 -14.81 -10.91
CA GLY A 499 -21.97 -14.49 -10.11
C GLY A 499 -22.52 -13.10 -10.37
N ILE A 500 -22.31 -12.55 -11.57
CA ILE A 500 -22.83 -11.25 -12.00
C ILE A 500 -23.98 -11.44 -12.97
N SER A 501 -24.92 -10.51 -13.00
CA SER A 501 -25.96 -10.53 -14.02
C SER A 501 -25.31 -10.39 -15.40
N SER A 502 -25.67 -11.26 -16.34
CA SER A 502 -25.22 -11.17 -17.74
C SER A 502 -25.63 -9.86 -18.43
N THR A 503 -26.52 -9.09 -17.81
CA THR A 503 -26.94 -7.74 -18.25
C THR A 503 -26.01 -6.61 -17.79
N LEU A 504 -24.94 -6.88 -17.04
CA LEU A 504 -24.01 -5.87 -16.50
C LEU A 504 -22.67 -5.80 -17.26
N VAL A 505 -22.44 -6.67 -18.23
CA VAL A 505 -21.21 -6.71 -19.03
C VAL A 505 -21.51 -6.20 -20.43
N ASP A 506 -21.48 -4.88 -20.62
CA ASP A 506 -21.88 -4.26 -21.88
C ASP A 506 -20.76 -4.22 -22.93
N SER A 507 -19.48 -4.31 -22.52
CA SER A 507 -18.37 -4.45 -23.47
C SER A 507 -17.06 -4.94 -22.84
N VAL A 508 -16.22 -5.58 -23.64
CA VAL A 508 -14.83 -5.95 -23.32
C VAL A 508 -13.95 -5.67 -24.55
N ALA A 509 -12.80 -5.04 -24.36
CA ALA A 509 -11.83 -4.78 -25.42
C ALA A 509 -10.54 -5.58 -25.18
N PHE A 510 -9.99 -6.16 -26.24
CA PHE A 510 -8.69 -6.83 -26.24
C PHE A 510 -7.84 -6.28 -27.40
N CYS A 511 -6.64 -5.79 -27.11
CA CYS A 511 -5.72 -5.29 -28.12
C CYS A 511 -4.47 -6.17 -28.19
N GLU A 512 -4.08 -6.53 -29.41
CA GLU A 512 -2.84 -7.26 -29.68
C GLU A 512 -1.95 -6.39 -30.56
N ALA A 513 -0.66 -6.31 -30.19
CA ALA A 513 0.34 -5.58 -30.95
C ALA A 513 1.27 -6.61 -31.64
N GLU A 514 1.16 -6.73 -32.96
CA GLU A 514 2.03 -7.60 -33.75
C GLU A 514 2.72 -6.78 -34.85
N GLY A 515 4.05 -6.82 -34.90
CA GLY A 515 4.81 -6.18 -35.98
C GLY A 515 4.74 -4.65 -36.06
N GLY A 516 4.30 -3.97 -34.99
CA GLY A 516 4.13 -2.53 -34.95
C GLY A 516 2.74 -2.04 -35.34
N ASP A 517 1.81 -2.94 -35.67
CA ASP A 517 0.39 -2.63 -35.82
C ASP A 517 -0.39 -3.11 -34.59
N MET A 518 -1.34 -2.29 -34.15
CA MET A 518 -2.22 -2.59 -33.03
C MET A 518 -3.60 -2.91 -33.58
N ASP A 519 -4.04 -4.15 -33.38
CA ASP A 519 -5.38 -4.62 -33.72
C ASP A 519 -6.17 -4.75 -32.41
N CYS A 520 -7.20 -3.92 -32.25
CA CYS A 520 -8.11 -4.00 -31.10
C CYS A 520 -9.42 -4.66 -31.51
N LEU A 521 -9.85 -5.66 -30.75
CA LEU A 521 -11.18 -6.25 -30.81
C LEU A 521 -12.02 -5.67 -29.68
N VAL A 522 -13.01 -4.86 -30.05
CA VAL A 522 -14.00 -4.33 -29.10
C VAL A 522 -15.28 -5.14 -29.27
N ALA A 523 -15.60 -5.94 -28.26
CA ALA A 523 -16.87 -6.65 -28.19
C ALA A 523 -17.83 -5.83 -27.32
N SER A 524 -19.01 -5.49 -27.83
CA SER A 524 -20.07 -4.81 -27.07
C SER A 524 -21.42 -5.49 -27.24
N ILE A 525 -22.31 -5.36 -26.25
CA ILE A 525 -23.70 -5.79 -26.33
C ILE A 525 -24.54 -4.55 -26.61
N ASN A 526 -25.26 -4.52 -27.73
CA ASN A 526 -26.15 -3.41 -28.03
C ASN A 526 -27.45 -3.46 -27.20
N GLU A 527 -28.27 -2.40 -27.25
CA GLU A 527 -29.56 -2.31 -26.54
C GLU A 527 -30.54 -3.45 -26.90
N GLY A 528 -30.32 -4.17 -28.00
CA GLY A 528 -31.07 -5.36 -28.41
C GLY A 528 -30.50 -6.69 -27.91
N GLY A 529 -29.48 -6.68 -27.05
CA GLY A 529 -28.82 -7.88 -26.53
C GLY A 529 -27.97 -8.62 -27.56
N SER A 530 -27.62 -7.99 -28.69
CA SER A 530 -26.79 -8.58 -29.73
C SER A 530 -25.34 -8.14 -29.57
N LEU A 531 -24.42 -9.11 -29.67
CA LEU A 531 -22.99 -8.86 -29.66
C LEU A 531 -22.55 -8.18 -30.96
N LEU A 532 -21.91 -7.02 -30.84
CA LEU A 532 -21.17 -6.33 -31.88
C LEU A 532 -19.68 -6.51 -31.61
N VAL A 533 -18.95 -7.07 -32.58
CA VAL A 533 -17.49 -7.17 -32.51
C VAL A 533 -16.91 -6.24 -33.56
N ASN A 534 -16.29 -5.16 -33.12
CA ASN A 534 -15.61 -4.21 -33.99
C ASN A 534 -14.10 -4.46 -33.92
N LYS A 535 -13.48 -4.62 -35.08
CA LYS A 535 -12.02 -4.64 -35.20
C LYS A 535 -11.55 -3.22 -35.54
N CYS A 536 -10.80 -2.59 -34.63
CA CYS A 536 -10.24 -1.26 -34.82
C CYS A 536 -8.77 -1.39 -35.24
N ARG A 537 -8.39 -0.73 -36.34
CA ARG A 537 -7.00 -0.72 -36.84
C ARG A 537 -6.31 0.60 -36.51
N LYS A 538 -4.98 0.53 -36.37
CA LYS A 538 -4.07 1.64 -36.06
C LYS A 538 -4.20 2.87 -36.97
N ASP A 539 -4.56 2.71 -38.24
CA ASP A 539 -4.74 3.82 -39.19
C ASP A 539 -5.98 4.70 -38.92
N GLU A 540 -6.83 4.30 -37.96
CA GLU A 540 -7.97 5.06 -37.46
C GLU A 540 -7.68 5.77 -36.12
N PHE A 541 -6.50 5.55 -35.51
CA PHE A 541 -6.08 6.11 -34.22
C PHE A 541 -5.48 7.53 -34.35
N ASP A 542 -6.35 8.52 -34.42
CA ASP A 542 -6.10 9.88 -33.92
C ASP A 542 -6.64 9.94 -32.47
N ALA A 543 -5.99 10.69 -31.56
CA ALA A 543 -6.47 10.95 -30.20
C ALA A 543 -7.96 11.38 -30.15
N ALA A 544 -8.43 12.11 -31.17
CA ALA A 544 -9.83 12.50 -31.34
C ALA A 544 -10.75 11.31 -31.70
N ASN A 545 -10.25 10.33 -32.46
CA ASN A 545 -11.00 9.15 -32.88
C ASN A 545 -11.01 8.05 -31.82
N PHE A 546 -9.96 7.90 -31.00
CA PHE A 546 -9.96 6.97 -29.87
C PHE A 546 -11.04 7.36 -28.86
N LEU A 547 -11.11 8.65 -28.50
CA LEU A 547 -12.19 9.21 -27.68
C LEU A 547 -13.55 9.06 -28.35
N SER A 548 -13.66 9.22 -29.67
CA SER A 548 -14.93 8.98 -30.40
C SER A 548 -15.33 7.51 -30.40
N CYS A 549 -14.39 6.57 -30.49
CA CYS A 549 -14.63 5.14 -30.49
C CYS A 549 -15.07 4.69 -29.09
N ALA A 550 -14.31 5.07 -28.05
CA ALA A 550 -14.68 4.85 -26.66
C ALA A 550 -16.02 5.52 -26.30
N ASN A 551 -16.27 6.75 -26.73
CA ASN A 551 -17.54 7.45 -26.47
C ASN A 551 -18.73 6.84 -27.22
N SER A 552 -18.52 6.26 -28.42
CA SER A 552 -19.57 5.57 -29.17
C SER A 552 -19.96 4.21 -28.57
N VAL A 553 -19.05 3.60 -27.80
CA VAL A 553 -19.25 2.28 -27.16
C VAL A 553 -19.72 2.41 -25.70
N VAL A 554 -19.34 3.47 -24.98
CA VAL A 554 -19.57 3.60 -23.52
C VAL A 554 -20.55 4.74 -23.17
N GLY A 555 -21.31 5.27 -24.13
CA GLY A 555 -22.40 6.22 -23.85
C GLY A 555 -21.95 7.54 -23.19
N GLY A 556 -20.75 8.03 -23.50
CA GLY A 556 -20.27 9.34 -23.07
C GLY A 556 -19.63 9.44 -21.67
N LYS A 557 -19.24 8.32 -21.05
CA LYS A 557 -18.39 8.32 -19.86
C LYS A 557 -17.04 7.68 -20.19
N ALA A 558 -16.03 8.50 -20.48
CA ALA A 558 -14.67 8.01 -20.61
C ALA A 558 -14.16 7.55 -19.24
N SER A 559 -13.80 6.27 -19.11
CA SER A 559 -13.14 5.75 -17.92
C SER A 559 -11.69 6.21 -17.87
N LEU A 560 -11.21 6.61 -16.69
CA LEU A 560 -9.81 6.96 -16.38
C LEU A 560 -8.80 5.95 -16.96
N PHE A 561 -9.18 4.67 -17.00
CA PHE A 561 -8.41 3.57 -17.61
C PHE A 561 -8.06 3.80 -19.09
N ALA A 562 -8.97 4.33 -19.91
CA ALA A 562 -8.74 4.55 -21.34
C ALA A 562 -7.75 5.71 -21.58
N ILE A 563 -7.71 6.68 -20.68
CA ILE A 563 -6.77 7.81 -20.73
C ILE A 563 -5.37 7.35 -20.31
N LEU A 564 -5.28 6.54 -19.26
CA LEU A 564 -4.01 5.97 -18.79
C LEU A 564 -3.41 5.00 -19.82
N GLU A 565 -4.22 4.15 -20.44
CA GLU A 565 -3.78 3.23 -21.50
C GLU A 565 -3.26 3.99 -22.74
N PHE A 566 -3.93 5.08 -23.15
CA PHE A 566 -3.48 5.94 -24.24
C PHE A 566 -2.14 6.66 -23.93
N LEU A 567 -1.93 7.08 -22.68
CA LEU A 567 -0.69 7.76 -22.26
C LEU A 567 0.49 6.80 -22.08
N VAL A 568 0.25 5.53 -21.77
CA VAL A 568 1.29 4.50 -21.61
C VAL A 568 1.73 3.89 -22.96
N LEU A 569 0.85 3.92 -23.96
CA LEU A 569 1.12 3.37 -25.30
C LEU A 569 1.75 4.38 -26.30
N GLN A 570 1.83 5.66 -25.93
CA GLN A 570 2.60 6.71 -26.63
C GLN A 570 3.99 6.84 -25.99
#